data_AF-M5C418-F1
#
_entry.id   AF-M5C418-F1
#
_cell.length_a   1.000
_cell.length_b   1.000
_cell.length_c   1.000
_cell.angle_alpha   90.00
_cell.angle_beta   90.00
_cell.angle_gamma   90.00
#
_symmetry.space_group_name_H-M   'P 1'
#
loop_
_entity.id
_entity.type
_entity.pdbx_description
1 polymer ?
#
loop_
_entity_poly.entity_id
_entity_poly.type
_entity_poly.pdbx_seq_one_letter_code
_entity_poly.pdbx_strand_id
1 'polypeptide(L)'
;MKLYNDKARLLKTMKWKSEAPLTGITFAIENLEVELQTPVPMEDFESKTCFEPGYSPPGTSSNLTPIAANSTYVAPRSFYAPPEKKEKPPGPLYDPNADGALVLTPPNEAHQKKHNTKNLPVVPVVVDPMLARFLRPHQREGWHLLSLTIDNSLIESF
;
A
#
# COMPACT_ATOMS: atom_id res chain seq x y z
N MET A 1 0.05 29.23 -8.03
CA MET A 1 -0.88 28.10 -7.96
C MET A 1 -1.02 27.64 -6.51
N LYS A 2 -2.24 27.37 -6.05
CA LYS A 2 -2.55 26.91 -4.68
C LYS A 2 -3.23 25.55 -4.79
N LEU A 3 -2.73 24.55 -4.07
CA LEU A 3 -3.29 23.21 -4.00
C LEU A 3 -4.18 23.11 -2.76
N TYR A 4 -5.42 22.67 -2.94
CA TYR A 4 -6.38 22.46 -1.87
C TYR A 4 -6.70 20.97 -1.73
N ASN A 5 -7.11 20.53 -0.53
CA ASN A 5 -7.72 19.22 -0.36
C ASN A 5 -9.23 19.27 -0.63
N ASP A 6 -9.87 18.10 -0.58
CA ASP A 6 -11.32 17.86 -0.62
C ASP A 6 -12.13 18.70 0.38
N LYS A 7 -11.51 19.11 1.48
CA LYS A 7 -12.11 19.97 2.53
C LYS A 7 -11.77 21.46 2.34
N ALA A 8 -11.36 21.88 1.15
CA ALA A 8 -10.96 23.25 0.80
C ALA A 8 -9.82 23.83 1.67
N ARG A 9 -9.04 22.98 2.35
CA ARG A 9 -7.87 23.37 3.13
C ARG A 9 -6.67 23.51 2.21
N LEU A 10 -6.00 24.65 2.28
CA LEU A 10 -4.77 24.91 1.51
C LEU A 10 -3.67 23.95 1.95
N LEU A 11 -3.27 23.05 1.05
CA LEU A 11 -2.18 22.11 1.26
C LEU A 11 -0.83 22.75 0.93
N LYS A 12 -0.73 23.44 -0.21
CA LYS A 12 0.54 24.00 -0.68
C LYS A 12 0.34 25.19 -1.60
N THR A 13 1.27 26.13 -1.56
CA THR A 13 1.35 27.23 -2.53
C THR A 13 2.64 27.10 -3.33
N MET A 14 2.54 27.12 -4.65
CA MET A 14 3.69 27.09 -5.55
C MET A 14 3.63 28.27 -6.52
N LYS A 15 4.79 28.88 -6.79
CA LYS A 15 4.91 29.86 -7.86
C LYS A 15 5.04 29.09 -9.17
N TRP A 16 4.10 29.32 -10.09
CA TRP A 16 4.14 28.76 -11.43
C TRP A 16 5.35 29.35 -12.17
N LYS A 17 6.17 28.48 -12.78
CA LYS A 17 7.43 28.87 -13.44
C LYS A 17 7.52 28.42 -14.91
N SER A 18 6.51 27.75 -15.46
CA SER A 18 6.54 27.21 -16.83
C SER A 18 5.75 28.06 -17.81
N GLU A 19 5.99 27.83 -19.09
CA GLU A 19 5.20 28.37 -20.19
C GLU A 19 3.78 27.77 -20.18
N ALA A 20 2.84 28.41 -20.89
CA ALA A 20 1.39 28.25 -20.78
C ALA A 20 0.89 26.79 -20.56
N PRO A 21 -0.20 26.58 -19.80
CA PRO A 21 -0.72 25.25 -19.46
C PRO A 21 -1.32 24.55 -20.69
N LEU A 22 -0.47 23.99 -21.55
CA LEU A 22 -0.83 23.16 -22.70
C LEU A 22 -1.01 21.70 -22.28
N THR A 23 -1.74 20.91 -23.09
CA THR A 23 -1.93 19.45 -22.88
C THR A 23 -0.60 18.71 -22.80
N GLY A 24 -0.50 17.76 -21.86
CA GLY A 24 0.68 16.91 -21.71
C GLY A 24 1.78 17.50 -20.83
N ILE A 25 1.53 18.62 -20.15
CA ILE A 25 2.46 19.14 -19.14
C ILE A 25 2.24 18.37 -17.83
N THR A 26 3.22 17.53 -17.51
CA THR A 26 3.34 16.90 -16.20
C THR A 26 4.07 17.85 -15.25
N PHE A 27 3.48 18.16 -14.11
CA PHE A 27 4.17 18.91 -13.06
C PHE A 27 4.31 18.05 -11.81
N ALA A 28 5.50 18.07 -11.24
CA ALA A 28 5.80 17.35 -10.01
C ALA A 28 5.47 18.22 -8.78
N ILE A 29 4.60 17.71 -7.92
CA ILE A 29 4.43 18.21 -6.55
C ILE A 29 5.11 17.19 -5.64
N GLU A 30 6.38 17.45 -5.30
CA GLU A 30 7.24 16.52 -4.52
C GLU A 30 7.38 15.15 -5.20
N ASN A 31 6.92 14.06 -4.56
CA ASN A 31 6.96 12.70 -5.09
C ASN A 31 5.71 12.33 -5.91
N LEU A 32 4.82 13.29 -6.18
CA LEU A 32 3.61 13.08 -6.97
C LEU A 32 3.74 13.82 -8.31
N GLU A 33 3.69 13.06 -9.40
CA GLU A 33 3.53 13.62 -10.74
C GLU A 33 2.04 13.82 -11.02
N VAL A 34 1.68 15.03 -11.47
CA VAL A 34 0.30 15.40 -11.79
C VAL A 34 0.26 15.80 -13.27
N GLU A 35 -0.65 15.17 -14.01
CA GLU A 35 -0.88 15.44 -15.43
C GLU A 35 -2.23 16.15 -15.62
N LEU A 36 -2.24 17.17 -16.48
CA LEU A 36 -3.49 17.84 -16.88
C LEU A 36 -4.22 16.98 -17.91
N GLN A 37 -5.35 16.38 -17.50
CA GLN A 37 -6.19 15.55 -18.36
C GLN A 37 -6.88 16.32 -19.50
N THR A 38 -7.09 17.63 -19.34
CA THR A 38 -7.81 18.46 -20.32
C THR A 38 -7.06 19.77 -20.57
N PRO A 39 -6.82 20.16 -21.84
CA PRO A 39 -6.28 21.48 -22.16
C PRO A 39 -7.20 22.58 -21.62
N VAL A 40 -6.62 23.57 -20.97
CA VAL A 40 -7.31 24.81 -20.63
C VAL A 40 -6.79 25.91 -21.56
N PRO A 41 -7.64 26.52 -22.41
CA PRO A 41 -7.21 27.62 -23.26
C PRO A 41 -6.76 28.82 -22.41
N MET A 42 -5.76 29.55 -22.92
CA MET A 42 -5.06 30.59 -22.15
C MET A 42 -5.99 31.73 -21.72
N GLU A 43 -6.99 32.06 -22.55
CA GLU A 43 -8.03 33.06 -22.27
C GLU A 43 -8.85 32.73 -21.01
N ASP A 44 -9.17 31.46 -20.80
CA ASP A 44 -9.92 31.00 -19.64
C ASP A 44 -9.05 30.88 -18.38
N PHE A 45 -7.76 30.58 -18.57
CA PHE A 45 -6.78 30.59 -17.49
C PHE A 45 -6.53 31.99 -16.95
N GLU A 46 -6.35 32.97 -17.82
CA GLU A 46 -6.11 34.37 -17.44
C GLU A 46 -7.35 35.02 -16.83
N SER A 47 -8.53 34.73 -17.38
CA SER A 47 -9.82 35.20 -16.85
C SER A 47 -10.28 34.42 -15.61
N LYS A 48 -9.60 33.32 -15.25
CA LYS A 48 -9.90 32.40 -14.15
C LYS A 48 -11.27 31.71 -14.26
N THR A 49 -11.94 31.81 -15.41
CA THR A 49 -13.23 31.16 -15.67
C THR A 49 -13.13 29.64 -15.59
N CYS A 50 -11.96 29.08 -15.86
CA CYS A 50 -11.70 27.64 -15.73
C CYS A 50 -11.77 27.10 -14.30
N PHE A 51 -11.83 27.97 -13.29
CA PHE A 51 -11.99 27.61 -11.88
C PHE A 51 -13.43 27.80 -11.36
N GLU A 52 -14.34 28.30 -12.20
CA GLU A 52 -15.75 28.48 -11.84
C GLU A 52 -16.51 27.14 -11.86
N PRO A 53 -17.45 26.92 -10.94
CA PRO A 53 -18.24 25.69 -10.89
C PRO A 53 -19.11 25.57 -12.14
N GLY A 54 -18.88 24.53 -12.95
CA GLY A 54 -19.60 24.29 -14.20
C GLY A 54 -18.85 24.69 -15.47
N TYR A 55 -17.59 25.11 -15.37
CA TYR A 55 -16.75 25.37 -16.54
C TYR A 55 -16.63 24.15 -17.45
N SER A 56 -16.98 24.34 -18.72
CA SER A 56 -16.87 23.34 -19.78
C SER A 56 -16.01 23.95 -20.90
N PRO A 57 -14.84 23.39 -21.22
CA PRO A 57 -13.97 23.97 -22.23
C PRO A 57 -14.65 23.95 -23.61
N PRO A 58 -14.49 25.02 -24.42
CA PRO A 58 -15.08 25.11 -25.75
C PRO A 58 -14.43 24.07 -26.67
N GLY A 59 -15.11 22.94 -26.87
CA GLY A 59 -14.64 21.83 -27.71
C GLY A 59 -15.06 20.43 -27.26
N THR A 60 -15.60 20.27 -26.04
CA THR A 60 -16.05 18.96 -25.56
C THR A 60 -17.54 18.75 -25.91
N SER A 61 -17.81 18.21 -27.10
CA SER A 61 -19.07 17.48 -27.33
C SER A 61 -18.94 16.11 -26.65
N SER A 62 -19.18 16.06 -25.33
CA SER A 62 -19.32 14.80 -24.63
C SER A 62 -20.77 14.34 -24.68
N ASN A 63 -21.16 13.80 -25.83
CA ASN A 63 -22.23 12.79 -25.87
C ASN A 63 -21.71 11.49 -25.22
N LEU A 64 -21.36 11.55 -23.93
CA LEU A 64 -21.10 10.38 -23.12
C LEU A 64 -22.37 10.12 -22.32
N THR A 65 -23.13 9.13 -22.77
CA THR A 65 -24.28 8.56 -22.06
C THR A 65 -23.88 8.28 -20.60
N PRO A 66 -24.69 8.68 -19.60
CA PRO A 66 -24.40 8.34 -18.22
C PRO A 66 -24.39 6.82 -18.08
N ILE A 67 -23.23 6.26 -17.74
CA ILE A 67 -23.09 4.85 -17.35
C ILE A 67 -24.02 4.64 -16.16
N ALA A 68 -24.98 3.73 -16.34
CA ALA A 68 -25.99 3.37 -15.35
C ALA A 68 -25.36 3.11 -13.97
N ALA A 69 -25.97 3.71 -12.96
CA ALA A 69 -25.53 3.77 -11.57
C ALA A 69 -25.68 2.43 -10.83
N ASN A 70 -24.99 1.38 -11.30
CA ASN A 70 -24.95 0.08 -10.65
C ASN A 70 -23.56 -0.26 -10.09
N SER A 71 -22.65 0.71 -10.01
CA SER A 71 -21.37 0.53 -9.34
C SER A 71 -21.52 0.91 -7.88
N THR A 72 -21.45 -0.09 -6.99
CA THR A 72 -21.34 0.12 -5.55
C THR A 72 -20.13 1.01 -5.29
N TYR A 73 -20.37 2.27 -4.92
CA TYR A 73 -19.32 3.23 -4.62
C TYR A 73 -18.45 2.71 -3.47
N VAL A 74 -17.23 2.29 -3.79
CA VAL A 74 -16.20 1.95 -2.80
C VAL A 74 -15.42 3.23 -2.54
N ALA A 75 -15.64 3.84 -1.37
CA ALA A 75 -14.92 5.04 -0.99
C ALA A 75 -13.40 4.79 -1.03
N PRO A 76 -12.59 5.71 -1.60
CA PRO A 76 -11.14 5.58 -1.61
C PRO A 76 -10.63 5.51 -0.17
N ARG A 77 -9.88 4.45 0.15
CA ARG A 77 -9.22 4.33 1.46
C ARG A 77 -8.20 5.46 1.59
N SER A 78 -8.38 6.32 2.59
CA SER A 78 -7.41 7.38 2.92
C SER A 78 -6.06 6.73 3.24
N PHE A 79 -5.01 7.11 2.51
CA PHE A 79 -3.64 6.64 2.71
C PHE A 79 -3.12 6.93 4.13
N TYR A 80 -3.62 8.00 4.74
CA TYR A 80 -3.30 8.41 6.11
C TYR A 80 -4.27 7.87 7.15
N ALA A 81 -5.27 7.07 6.76
CA ALA A 81 -6.15 6.44 7.73
C ALA A 81 -5.35 5.43 8.55
N PRO A 82 -5.47 5.43 9.88
CA PRO A 82 -4.95 4.34 10.70
C PRO A 82 -5.48 3.02 10.14
N PRO A 83 -4.62 1.99 9.93
CA PRO A 83 -5.09 0.72 9.42
C PRO A 83 -6.17 0.19 10.36
N GLU A 84 -7.33 -0.14 9.80
CA GLU A 84 -8.39 -0.83 10.54
C GLU A 84 -7.77 -2.11 11.11
N LYS A 85 -7.68 -2.17 12.45
CA LYS A 85 -7.22 -3.36 13.17
C LYS A 85 -8.29 -4.42 13.00
N LYS A 86 -8.25 -5.14 11.88
CA LYS A 86 -8.94 -6.43 11.79
C LYS A 86 -8.22 -7.33 12.77
N GLU A 87 -8.86 -7.59 13.91
CA GLU A 87 -8.42 -8.58 14.89
C GLU A 87 -8.46 -9.95 14.21
N LYS A 88 -7.36 -10.29 13.52
CA LYS A 88 -7.16 -11.65 13.05
C LYS A 88 -7.00 -12.52 14.31
N PRO A 89 -7.73 -13.64 14.41
CA PRO A 89 -7.54 -14.54 15.53
C PRO A 89 -6.06 -14.96 15.59
N PRO A 90 -5.48 -15.08 16.79
CA PRO A 90 -4.11 -15.54 16.96
C PRO A 90 -4.06 -17.02 16.55
N GLY A 91 -3.73 -17.26 15.28
CA GLY A 91 -3.68 -18.58 14.69
C GLY A 91 -2.60 -18.63 13.60
N PRO A 92 -2.14 -19.83 13.26
CA PRO A 92 -1.15 -20.00 12.22
C PRO A 92 -1.70 -19.50 10.88
N LEU A 93 -0.82 -18.86 10.09
CA LEU A 93 -1.21 -18.29 8.80
C LEU A 93 -1.61 -19.38 7.78
N TYR A 94 -0.98 -20.54 7.88
CA TYR A 94 -1.24 -21.72 7.06
C TYR A 94 -1.45 -22.94 7.95
N ASP A 95 -2.14 -23.96 7.44
CA ASP A 95 -2.45 -25.17 8.19
C ASP A 95 -1.15 -25.98 8.47
N PRO A 96 -0.76 -26.18 9.75
CA PRO A 96 0.42 -26.95 10.09
C PRO A 96 0.28 -28.45 9.80
N ASN A 97 -0.95 -28.96 9.63
CA ASN A 97 -1.21 -30.39 9.40
C ASN A 97 -1.39 -30.73 7.90
N ALA A 98 -1.24 -29.76 7.01
CA ALA A 98 -1.38 -30.00 5.59
C ALA A 98 -0.21 -30.83 5.04
N ASP A 99 -0.50 -31.67 4.03
CA ASP A 99 0.52 -32.49 3.37
C ASP A 99 1.58 -31.59 2.68
N GLY A 100 2.85 -31.79 3.02
CA GLY A 100 3.96 -30.95 2.56
C GLY A 100 4.14 -29.61 3.31
N ALA A 101 3.43 -29.39 4.41
CA ALA A 101 3.64 -28.21 5.26
C ALA A 101 5.03 -28.23 5.90
N LEU A 102 5.81 -27.16 5.69
CA LEU A 102 7.09 -26.94 6.36
C LEU A 102 6.85 -26.08 7.59
N VAL A 103 6.72 -26.75 8.74
CA VAL A 103 6.54 -26.10 10.04
C VAL A 103 7.91 -25.78 10.64
N LEU A 104 8.10 -24.53 11.05
CA LEU A 104 9.30 -24.09 11.75
C LEU A 104 9.25 -24.51 13.22
N THR A 105 10.43 -24.71 13.81
CA THR A 105 10.54 -25.11 15.22
C THR A 105 9.96 -24.00 16.12
N PRO A 106 9.14 -24.35 17.13
CA PRO A 106 8.65 -23.35 18.07
C PRO A 106 9.77 -22.88 19.00
N PRO A 107 9.74 -21.62 19.45
CA PRO A 107 10.76 -21.08 20.33
C PRO A 107 10.80 -21.80 21.68
N ASN A 108 12.01 -22.02 22.21
CA ASN A 108 12.19 -22.65 23.52
C ASN A 108 11.70 -21.75 24.67
N GLU A 109 11.32 -22.32 25.81
CA GLU A 109 10.79 -21.58 26.98
C GLU A 109 11.74 -20.48 27.47
N ALA A 110 13.06 -20.70 27.40
CA ALA A 110 14.06 -19.69 27.74
C ALA A 110 14.04 -18.50 26.79
N HIS A 111 13.94 -18.75 25.48
CA HIS A 111 13.80 -17.72 24.45
C HIS A 111 12.48 -16.96 24.59
N GLN A 112 11.38 -17.69 24.86
CA GLN A 112 10.09 -17.09 25.15
C GLN A 112 10.14 -16.16 26.37
N LYS A 113 10.74 -16.59 27.49
CA LYS A 113 10.87 -15.74 28.69
C LYS A 113 11.66 -14.44 28.42
N LYS A 114 12.65 -14.49 27.51
CA LYS A 114 13.49 -13.35 27.16
C LYS A 114 12.82 -12.39 26.16
N HIS A 115 12.11 -12.93 25.16
CA HIS A 115 11.60 -12.14 24.03
C HIS A 115 10.07 -11.92 24.03
N ASN A 116 9.31 -12.72 24.77
CA ASN A 116 7.85 -12.60 24.87
C ASN A 116 7.41 -11.75 26.09
N THR A 117 7.73 -10.45 26.06
CA THR A 117 7.40 -9.51 27.16
C THR A 117 5.89 -9.31 27.37
N LYS A 118 5.08 -9.65 26.36
CA LYS A 118 3.62 -9.47 26.35
C LYS A 118 2.84 -10.76 26.61
N ASN A 119 3.52 -11.87 26.93
CA ASN A 119 2.92 -13.19 27.16
C ASN A 119 1.91 -13.59 26.07
N LEU A 120 2.24 -13.34 24.81
CA LEU A 120 1.40 -13.72 23.68
C LEU A 120 1.44 -15.24 23.47
N PRO A 121 0.37 -15.84 22.92
CA PRO A 121 0.34 -17.26 22.60
C PRO A 121 1.41 -17.59 21.56
N VAL A 122 2.10 -18.71 21.77
CA VAL A 122 3.06 -19.25 20.79
C VAL A 122 2.27 -19.86 19.64
N VAL A 123 2.44 -19.30 18.46
CA VAL A 123 1.76 -19.76 17.24
C VAL A 123 2.79 -20.48 16.35
N PRO A 124 2.49 -21.70 15.86
CA PRO A 124 3.39 -22.39 14.95
C PRO A 124 3.52 -21.60 13.64
N VAL A 125 4.75 -21.39 13.21
CA VAL A 125 5.03 -20.68 11.95
C VAL A 125 5.19 -21.72 10.85
N VAL A 126 4.37 -21.60 9.82
CA VAL A 126 4.38 -22.51 8.67
C VAL A 126 4.83 -21.72 7.45
N VAL A 127 5.78 -22.28 6.70
CA VAL A 127 6.24 -21.68 5.43
C VAL A 127 5.11 -21.75 4.42
N ASP A 128 5.00 -20.73 3.57
CA ASP A 128 4.00 -20.66 2.51
C ASP A 128 3.99 -21.95 1.66
N PRO A 129 2.84 -22.64 1.52
CA PRO A 129 2.72 -23.85 0.72
C PRO A 129 3.20 -23.67 -0.73
N MET A 130 3.04 -22.49 -1.32
CA MET A 130 3.53 -22.21 -2.67
C MET A 130 5.06 -22.22 -2.70
N LEU A 131 5.72 -21.61 -1.72
CA LEU A 131 7.18 -21.62 -1.65
C LEU A 131 7.70 -23.01 -1.29
N ALA A 132 7.07 -23.69 -0.33
CA ALA A 132 7.45 -25.01 0.15
C ALA A 132 7.59 -26.05 -0.98
N ARG A 133 6.70 -25.97 -1.99
CA ARG A 133 6.70 -26.86 -3.16
C ARG A 133 7.91 -26.70 -4.07
N PHE A 134 8.53 -25.52 -4.13
CA PHE A 134 9.66 -25.25 -5.01
C PHE A 134 11.02 -25.41 -4.33
N LEU A 135 11.04 -25.70 -3.02
CA LEU A 135 12.28 -25.86 -2.27
C LEU A 135 12.95 -27.21 -2.54
N ARG A 136 14.23 -27.15 -2.91
CA ARG A 136 15.11 -28.31 -2.99
C ARG A 136 15.32 -28.89 -1.56
N PRO A 137 15.62 -30.19 -1.41
CA PRO A 137 15.77 -30.82 -0.09
C PRO A 137 16.70 -30.05 0.88
N HIS A 138 17.87 -29.63 0.41
CA HIS A 138 18.81 -28.84 1.23
C HIS A 138 18.28 -27.46 1.65
N GLN A 139 17.35 -26.86 0.89
CA GLN A 139 16.74 -25.59 1.27
C GLN A 139 15.70 -25.79 2.36
N ARG A 140 15.02 -26.94 2.37
CA ARG A 140 14.11 -27.33 3.45
C ARG A 140 14.89 -27.59 4.75
N GLU A 141 15.99 -28.32 4.64
CA GLU A 141 16.94 -28.53 5.76
C GLU A 141 17.53 -27.21 6.24
N GLY A 142 17.92 -26.32 5.32
CA GLY A 142 18.41 -24.98 5.64
C GLY A 142 17.40 -24.16 6.43
N TRP A 143 16.10 -24.20 6.08
CA TRP A 143 15.07 -23.54 6.86
C TRP A 143 14.91 -24.10 8.26
N HIS A 144 14.98 -25.43 8.40
CA HIS A 144 14.94 -26.07 9.71
C HIS A 144 16.15 -25.69 10.57
N LEU A 145 17.35 -25.70 9.98
CA LEU A 145 18.60 -25.31 10.65
C LEU A 145 18.56 -23.85 11.10
N LEU A 146 18.13 -22.93 10.24
CA LEU A 146 18.02 -21.51 10.59
C LEU A 146 17.04 -21.30 11.74
N SER A 147 15.89 -21.97 11.73
CA SER A 147 14.92 -21.91 12.82
C SER A 147 15.53 -22.39 14.14
N LEU A 148 16.22 -23.54 14.12
CA LEU A 148 16.86 -24.11 15.32
C LEU A 148 17.96 -23.22 15.89
N THR A 149 18.73 -22.55 15.02
CA THR A 149 19.81 -21.62 15.42
C THR A 149 19.26 -20.31 16.01
N ILE A 150 18.07 -19.87 15.60
CA ILE A 150 17.44 -18.69 16.21
C ILE A 150 17.00 -18.99 17.64
N ASP A 151 16.52 -20.22 17.90
CA ASP A 151 16.02 -20.63 19.21
C ASP A 151 17.12 -21.07 20.19
N ASN A 152 18.20 -21.66 19.69
CA ASN A 152 19.39 -21.97 20.46
C ASN A 152 20.41 -20.86 20.23
N SER A 153 20.67 -20.03 21.23
CA SER A 153 21.76 -19.04 21.21
C SER A 153 23.15 -19.67 21.21
N LEU A 154 23.40 -20.69 20.39
CA LEU A 154 24.72 -21.23 20.08
C LEU A 154 25.42 -20.32 19.07
N ILE A 155 25.63 -19.07 19.48
CA ILE A 155 26.70 -18.20 18.99
C ILE A 155 27.25 -17.45 20.23
N GLU A 156 27.60 -18.19 21.28
CA GLU A 156 28.52 -17.70 22.33
C GLU A 156 29.89 -18.38 22.25
N SER A 157 30.17 -19.16 21.20
CA SER A 157 31.47 -19.85 21.09
C SER A 157 31.85 -20.21 19.66
N PHE A 158 32.14 -19.18 18.84
CA PHE A 158 33.24 -19.20 17.86
C PHE A 158 33.75 -17.77 17.65
#